data_AF-A0A2D8XNC6-F1
#
_entry.id   AF-A0A2D8XNC6-F1
#
_cell.length_a   1.000
_cell.length_b   1.000
_cell.length_c   1.000
_cell.angle_alpha   90.00
_cell.angle_beta   90.00
_cell.angle_gamma   90.00
#
_symmetry.space_group_name_H-M   'P 1'
#
loop_
_entity.id
_entity.type
_entity.pdbx_description
1 polymer ?
#
loop_
_entity_poly.entity_id
_entity_poly.type
_entity_poly.pdbx_seq_one_letter_code
_entity_poly.pdbx_strand_id
1 'polypeptide(L)'
;MTILKADGSLVGVVASVAVGNQTFTCVDNLAVAVANLDVLTFRFVQPYSEANNVVTIAAKLPASIYVKIQLNENTLWDSNGSYSYTRLYDVIDNFLVAYVGAGKLIPSVKRSDVIFHARRGLQEFSYDTLKSIRSQELTVPLSLTLTMPQDYVNYVRFSWVDKMGVQHTIFPANELTLRPYATPTQADDGSIVQDSNDSNTELTSQTTAAWNSNNPRKLSGAFLNDYNVADLYWQNYYNNALGQRYGLNPQTSQRNGWFIIDDRKGQFGFSSDLKEKLIILEYVSDGNAYDLDLRIPKMAEEALYAYIIYNLLSTSSGVQEYVVQRFKREKSAKLRNAKIRLSNIKLDQIVQVFRNQSKWIKY
;
A
#
# COMPACT_ATOMS: atom_id res chain seq x y z
N MET A 1 1.05 41.97 -18.32
CA MET A 1 -0.32 41.48 -18.01
C MET A 1 -1.18 41.70 -19.25
N THR A 2 -1.88 40.69 -19.75
CA THR A 2 -2.74 40.80 -20.95
C THR A 2 -4.18 41.12 -20.56
N ILE A 3 -4.83 42.00 -21.31
CA ILE A 3 -6.23 42.38 -21.14
C ILE A 3 -7.04 41.60 -22.16
N LEU A 4 -8.00 40.80 -21.71
CA LEU A 4 -8.90 40.01 -22.56
C LEU A 4 -10.35 40.47 -22.37
N LYS A 5 -11.19 40.33 -23.40
CA LYS A 5 -12.65 40.41 -23.25
C LYS A 5 -13.19 39.17 -22.53
N ALA A 6 -14.46 39.22 -22.12
CA ALA A 6 -15.15 38.10 -21.49
C ALA A 6 -15.22 36.84 -22.39
N ASP A 7 -15.11 37.00 -23.70
CA ASP A 7 -15.05 35.91 -24.69
C ASP A 7 -13.63 35.34 -24.91
N GLY A 8 -12.62 35.86 -24.20
CA GLY A 8 -11.22 35.44 -24.30
C GLY A 8 -10.40 36.12 -25.39
N SER A 9 -10.99 37.03 -26.19
CA SER A 9 -10.26 37.78 -27.22
C SER A 9 -9.30 38.82 -26.63
N LEU A 10 -8.12 38.98 -27.23
CA LEU A 10 -7.09 39.90 -26.77
C LEU A 10 -7.47 41.36 -27.08
N VAL A 11 -7.44 42.20 -26.05
CA VAL A 11 -7.74 43.65 -26.14
C VAL A 11 -6.46 44.48 -26.08
N GLY A 12 -5.45 44.04 -25.33
CA GLY A 12 -4.18 44.75 -25.24
C GLY A 12 -3.24 44.18 -24.19
N VAL A 13 -2.08 44.81 -24.04
CA VAL A 13 -1.05 44.40 -23.08
C VAL A 13 -0.67 45.59 -22.20
N VAL A 14 -0.61 45.36 -20.89
CA VAL A 14 -0.10 46.35 -19.93
C VAL A 14 1.40 46.50 -20.13
N ALA A 15 1.84 47.72 -20.44
CA ALA A 15 3.22 48.05 -20.78
C ALA A 15 4.08 48.29 -19.55
N SER A 16 3.54 49.00 -18.55
CA SER A 16 4.20 49.19 -17.26
C SER A 16 3.18 49.44 -16.14
N VAL A 17 3.55 49.05 -14.93
CA VAL A 17 2.79 49.33 -13.71
C VAL A 17 3.70 50.15 -12.80
N ALA A 18 3.28 51.37 -12.46
CA ALA A 18 4.05 52.24 -11.57
C ALA A 18 4.03 51.68 -10.14
N VAL A 19 5.19 51.53 -9.51
CA VAL A 19 5.29 51.05 -8.14
C VAL A 19 4.63 52.06 -7.19
N GLY A 20 3.59 51.63 -6.47
CA GLY A 20 2.93 52.43 -5.43
C GLY A 20 1.68 53.23 -5.86
N ASN A 21 1.22 53.11 -7.10
CA ASN A 21 -0.05 53.72 -7.54
C ASN A 21 -0.92 52.74 -8.36
N GLN A 22 -2.24 52.91 -8.28
CA GLN A 22 -3.26 52.06 -8.95
C GLN A 22 -3.38 52.33 -10.47
N THR A 23 -2.41 53.00 -11.08
CA THR A 23 -2.42 53.39 -12.50
C THR A 23 -1.39 52.60 -13.30
N PHE A 24 -1.80 52.15 -14.49
CA PHE A 24 -0.95 51.43 -15.43
C PHE A 24 -1.05 52.10 -16.81
N THR A 25 0.00 52.00 -17.61
CA THR A 25 0.00 52.45 -19.01
C THR A 25 -0.14 51.25 -19.92
N CYS A 26 -1.02 51.35 -20.91
CA CYS A 26 -1.23 50.34 -21.95
C CYS A 26 -0.50 50.73 -23.23
N VAL A 27 -0.04 49.72 -23.98
CA VAL A 27 0.37 49.88 -25.38
C VAL A 27 -0.76 49.33 -26.24
N ASP A 28 -1.05 50.05 -27.33
CA ASP A 28 -2.20 49.91 -28.23
C ASP A 28 -3.54 50.48 -27.72
N ASN A 29 -4.26 51.07 -28.69
CA ASN A 29 -5.29 52.10 -28.52
C ASN A 29 -6.56 51.58 -27.80
N LEU A 30 -6.49 51.45 -26.47
CA LEU A 30 -7.60 51.08 -25.58
C LEU A 30 -8.84 51.96 -25.79
N ALA A 31 -8.66 53.19 -26.29
CA ALA A 31 -9.74 54.14 -26.57
C ALA A 31 -10.65 53.75 -27.75
N VAL A 32 -10.19 52.90 -28.68
CA VAL A 32 -10.98 52.54 -29.88
C VAL A 32 -11.78 51.24 -29.67
N ALA A 33 -11.41 50.40 -28.71
CA ALA A 33 -12.02 49.08 -28.50
C ALA A 33 -13.04 49.01 -27.34
N VAL A 34 -13.25 50.09 -26.58
CA VAL A 34 -14.04 50.06 -25.33
C VAL A 34 -15.12 51.15 -25.35
N ALA A 35 -16.11 51.01 -26.25
CA ALA A 35 -17.22 51.95 -26.35
C ALA A 35 -18.38 51.67 -25.38
N ASN A 36 -18.40 50.55 -24.65
CA ASN A 36 -19.51 50.20 -23.74
C ASN A 36 -19.10 49.10 -22.73
N LEU A 37 -18.24 49.40 -21.75
CA LEU A 37 -18.07 48.55 -20.58
C LEU A 37 -18.08 49.44 -19.33
N ASP A 38 -19.14 49.32 -18.52
CA ASP A 38 -19.31 50.12 -17.30
C ASP A 38 -18.32 49.75 -16.18
N VAL A 39 -17.64 48.59 -16.23
CA VAL A 39 -16.63 48.20 -15.23
C VAL A 39 -15.55 47.27 -15.85
N LEU A 40 -14.27 47.66 -15.72
CA LEU A 40 -13.11 46.81 -16.03
C LEU A 40 -12.59 46.18 -14.73
N THR A 41 -12.53 44.84 -14.62
CA THR A 41 -12.03 44.15 -13.41
C THR A 41 -10.73 43.40 -13.68
N PHE A 42 -9.75 43.57 -12.78
CA PHE A 42 -8.47 42.86 -12.82
C PHE A 42 -8.54 41.67 -11.87
N ARG A 43 -8.20 40.47 -12.36
CA ARG A 43 -7.97 39.29 -11.52
C ARG A 43 -6.47 39.04 -11.38
N PHE A 44 -5.96 39.07 -10.15
CA PHE A 44 -4.62 38.59 -9.86
C PHE A 44 -4.57 37.06 -10.02
N VAL A 45 -3.49 36.53 -10.60
CA VAL A 45 -3.28 35.09 -10.83
C VAL A 45 -3.21 34.29 -9.52
N GLN A 46 -2.79 34.93 -8.41
CA GLN A 46 -2.94 34.43 -7.04
C GLN A 46 -3.22 35.63 -6.10
N PRO A 47 -4.36 35.67 -5.38
CA PRO A 47 -4.72 36.82 -4.55
C PRO A 47 -4.07 36.83 -3.15
N TYR A 48 -3.20 35.85 -2.85
CA TYR A 48 -2.54 35.67 -1.56
C TYR A 48 -1.10 35.14 -1.75
N SER A 49 -0.25 35.35 -0.75
CA SER A 49 1.09 34.75 -0.65
C SER A 49 1.25 33.99 0.67
N GLU A 50 1.89 32.83 0.64
CA GLU A 50 2.18 32.02 1.82
C GLU A 50 3.70 31.91 2.04
N ALA A 51 4.15 32.28 3.24
CA ALA A 51 5.53 32.07 3.66
C ALA A 51 5.57 31.78 5.17
N ASN A 52 6.33 30.76 5.59
CA ASN A 52 6.50 30.40 7.01
C ASN A 52 5.19 30.26 7.80
N ASN A 53 4.17 29.60 7.23
CA ASN A 53 2.83 29.44 7.82
C ASN A 53 2.06 30.77 8.03
N VAL A 54 2.44 31.85 7.34
CA VAL A 54 1.72 33.12 7.33
C VAL A 54 1.11 33.33 5.95
N VAL A 55 -0.22 33.47 5.91
CA VAL A 55 -0.98 33.82 4.69
C VAL A 55 -1.17 35.34 4.67
N THR A 56 -0.62 36.00 3.64
CA THR A 56 -0.76 37.45 3.45
C THR A 56 -1.69 37.72 2.27
N ILE A 57 -2.73 38.53 2.49
CA ILE A 57 -3.68 38.96 1.47
C ILE A 57 -3.53 40.47 1.31
N ALA A 58 -3.01 40.92 0.17
CA ALA A 58 -2.73 42.34 -0.07
C ALA A 58 -3.98 43.17 -0.43
N ALA A 59 -5.13 42.51 -0.65
CA ALA A 59 -6.38 43.15 -1.05
C ALA A 59 -7.30 43.46 0.15
N LYS A 60 -7.97 44.61 0.13
CA LYS A 60 -9.03 44.95 1.10
C LYS A 60 -10.26 44.07 0.85
N LEU A 61 -10.64 43.27 1.83
CA LEU A 61 -11.87 42.47 1.77
C LEU A 61 -13.10 43.40 1.87
N PRO A 62 -14.07 43.31 0.95
CA PRO A 62 -15.35 44.02 1.04
C PRO A 62 -16.14 43.62 2.29
N ALA A 63 -17.07 44.48 2.72
CA ALA A 63 -17.99 44.15 3.80
C ALA A 63 -18.78 42.87 3.47
N SER A 64 -18.97 42.01 4.49
CA SER A 64 -19.68 40.72 4.39
C SER A 64 -18.97 39.60 3.61
N ILE A 65 -17.70 39.76 3.24
CA ILE A 65 -16.86 38.68 2.70
C ILE A 65 -15.84 38.23 3.75
N TYR A 66 -15.68 36.91 3.93
CA TYR A 66 -14.71 36.32 4.85
C TYR A 66 -13.71 35.41 4.12
N VAL A 67 -12.54 35.24 4.72
CA VAL A 67 -11.51 34.29 4.26
C VAL A 67 -11.69 32.99 5.03
N LYS A 68 -11.86 31.88 4.30
CA LYS A 68 -11.88 30.54 4.87
C LYS A 68 -10.53 29.88 4.63
N ILE A 69 -9.76 29.65 5.69
CA ILE A 69 -8.57 28.79 5.65
C ILE A 69 -9.02 27.39 6.06
N GLN A 70 -8.83 26.42 5.17
CA GLN A 70 -9.15 25.01 5.46
C GLN A 70 -7.97 24.14 5.03
N LEU A 71 -7.77 23.05 5.78
CA LEU A 71 -6.87 21.98 5.36
C LEU A 71 -7.36 21.40 4.03
N ASN A 72 -6.43 20.98 3.17
CA ASN A 72 -6.81 20.25 1.97
C ASN A 72 -7.38 18.86 2.34
N GLU A 73 -8.15 18.24 1.45
CA GLU A 73 -8.84 16.97 1.78
C GLU A 73 -7.89 15.86 2.22
N ASN A 74 -6.71 15.76 1.59
CA ASN A 74 -5.68 14.80 1.97
C ASN A 74 -5.18 15.01 3.41
N THR A 75 -4.88 16.25 3.80
CA THR A 75 -4.42 16.57 5.17
C THR A 75 -5.52 16.42 6.21
N LEU A 76 -6.78 16.65 5.84
CA LEU A 76 -7.93 16.35 6.69
C LEU A 76 -8.02 14.85 6.98
N TRP A 77 -7.88 14.01 5.95
CA TRP A 77 -7.88 12.55 6.10
C TRP A 77 -6.66 12.04 6.87
N ASP A 78 -5.47 12.59 6.62
CA ASP A 78 -4.25 12.24 7.35
C ASP A 78 -4.31 12.63 8.83
N SER A 79 -5.05 13.69 9.17
CA SER A 79 -5.31 14.11 10.55
C SER A 79 -6.24 13.13 11.28
N ASN A 80 -7.16 12.48 10.56
CA ASN A 80 -8.06 11.50 11.16
C ASN A 80 -7.26 10.26 11.59
N GLY A 81 -7.30 9.92 12.88
CA GLY A 81 -6.55 8.78 13.43
C GLY A 81 -5.12 9.10 13.83
N SER A 82 -4.59 10.30 13.54
CA SER A 82 -3.25 10.75 13.97
C SER A 82 -3.04 10.60 15.49
N TYR A 83 -4.10 10.75 16.29
CA TYR A 83 -4.09 10.59 17.75
C TYR A 83 -3.75 9.18 18.24
N SER A 84 -3.91 8.15 17.40
CA SER A 84 -3.61 6.76 17.76
C SER A 84 -2.14 6.39 17.59
N TYR A 85 -1.37 7.23 16.90
CA TYR A 85 0.04 7.04 16.62
C TYR A 85 0.90 8.17 17.20
N THR A 86 2.18 7.90 17.44
CA THR A 86 3.23 8.86 17.79
C THR A 86 4.40 8.68 16.83
N ARG A 87 5.15 9.75 16.55
CA ARG A 87 6.35 9.64 15.71
C ARG A 87 7.48 9.03 16.52
N LEU A 88 8.33 8.25 15.87
CA LEU A 88 9.55 7.70 16.49
C LEU A 88 10.42 8.79 17.13
N TYR A 89 10.53 9.96 16.49
CA TYR A 89 11.28 11.10 17.03
C TYR A 89 10.71 11.58 18.37
N ASP A 90 9.40 11.75 18.48
CA ASP A 90 8.73 12.18 19.72
C ASP A 90 8.90 11.14 20.84
N VAL A 91 8.83 9.86 20.49
CA VAL A 91 9.07 8.75 21.44
C VAL A 91 10.50 8.79 21.97
N ILE A 92 11.50 9.06 21.11
CA ILE A 92 12.90 9.19 21.54
C ILE A 92 13.07 10.39 22.47
N ASP A 93 12.47 11.54 22.16
CA ASP A 93 12.55 12.74 23.00
C ASP A 93 11.90 12.50 24.37
N ASN A 94 10.70 11.92 24.38
CA ASN A 94 10.01 11.53 25.61
C ASN A 94 10.82 10.52 26.42
N PHE A 95 11.48 9.56 25.77
CA PHE A 95 12.37 8.61 26.42
C PHE A 95 13.55 9.30 27.13
N LEU A 96 14.23 10.22 26.43
CA LEU A 96 15.36 10.96 26.99
C LEU A 96 14.93 11.80 28.19
N VAL A 97 13.78 12.47 28.10
CA VAL A 97 13.23 13.29 29.20
C VAL A 97 12.80 12.43 30.39
N ALA A 98 12.15 11.29 30.16
CA ALA A 98 11.59 10.46 31.22
C ALA A 98 12.65 9.59 31.91
N TYR A 99 13.56 8.95 31.17
CA TYR A 99 14.42 7.89 31.70
C TYR A 99 15.90 8.25 31.80
N VAL A 100 16.34 9.31 31.13
CA VAL A 100 17.76 9.75 31.14
C VAL A 100 17.91 11.01 31.99
N GLY A 101 18.99 11.10 32.76
CA GLY A 101 19.34 12.29 33.54
C GLY A 101 20.01 11.98 34.87
N ALA A 102 20.58 13.01 35.49
CA ALA A 102 21.22 12.91 36.79
C ALA A 102 20.23 12.38 37.85
N GLY A 103 20.66 11.39 38.65
CA GLY A 103 19.83 10.75 39.67
C GLY A 103 18.91 9.62 39.16
N LYS A 104 18.89 9.34 37.84
CA LYS A 104 18.16 8.20 37.27
C LYS A 104 19.10 7.00 37.07
N LEU A 105 18.50 5.84 36.78
CA LEU A 105 19.24 4.61 36.47
C LEU A 105 20.14 4.73 35.24
N ILE A 106 19.78 5.60 34.29
CA ILE A 106 20.59 5.92 33.11
C ILE A 106 21.06 7.38 33.26
N PRO A 107 22.29 7.62 33.77
CA PRO A 107 22.76 8.99 34.00
C PRO A 107 22.96 9.78 32.71
N SER A 108 23.53 9.14 31.68
CA SER A 108 23.79 9.73 30.36
C SER A 108 23.81 8.65 29.28
N VAL A 109 23.30 8.96 28.09
CA VAL A 109 23.36 8.09 26.90
C VAL A 109 23.45 8.95 25.64
N LYS A 110 24.12 8.43 24.60
CA LYS A 110 24.12 9.10 23.29
C LYS A 110 22.78 8.92 22.61
N ARG A 111 22.25 9.99 22.01
CA ARG A 111 20.99 9.96 21.25
C ARG A 111 21.02 8.90 20.12
N SER A 112 22.18 8.72 19.48
CA SER A 112 22.40 7.70 18.46
C SER A 112 22.07 6.28 18.94
N ASP A 113 22.45 5.96 20.17
CA ASP A 113 22.31 4.61 20.72
C ASP A 113 20.83 4.34 21.06
N VAL A 114 20.14 5.36 21.57
CA VAL A 114 18.68 5.32 21.79
C VAL A 114 17.95 5.12 20.46
N ILE A 115 18.30 5.87 19.41
CA ILE A 115 17.71 5.71 18.06
C ILE A 115 17.94 4.29 17.55
N PHE A 116 19.16 3.77 17.68
CA PHE A 116 19.50 2.42 17.23
C PHE A 116 18.64 1.35 17.92
N HIS A 117 18.55 1.38 19.25
CA HIS A 117 17.73 0.43 19.99
C HIS A 117 16.23 0.62 19.76
N ALA A 118 15.77 1.85 19.54
CA ALA A 118 14.38 2.12 19.20
C ALA A 118 14.01 1.54 17.82
N ARG A 119 14.88 1.73 16.81
CA ARG A 119 14.71 1.13 15.47
C ARG A 119 14.71 -0.39 15.54
N ARG A 120 15.64 -1.00 16.30
CA ARG A 120 15.68 -2.46 16.51
C ARG A 120 14.45 -2.98 17.25
N GLY A 121 13.98 -2.28 18.27
CA GLY A 121 12.77 -2.63 18.99
C GLY A 121 11.53 -2.58 18.09
N LEU A 122 11.44 -1.55 17.24
CA LEU A 122 10.36 -1.43 16.26
C LEU A 122 10.38 -2.57 15.24
N GLN A 123 11.55 -2.97 14.76
CA GLN A 123 11.69 -4.15 13.91
C GLN A 123 11.21 -5.41 14.64
N GLU A 124 11.56 -5.60 15.92
CA GLU A 124 11.10 -6.74 16.72
C GLU A 124 9.57 -6.73 16.95
N PHE A 125 8.95 -5.56 17.06
CA PHE A 125 7.49 -5.41 17.06
C PHE A 125 6.86 -5.71 15.70
N SER A 126 7.54 -5.33 14.61
CA SER A 126 7.02 -5.51 13.27
C SER A 126 7.06 -6.96 12.82
N TYR A 127 8.12 -7.71 13.14
CA TYR A 127 8.20 -9.12 12.74
C TYR A 127 7.06 -9.98 13.31
N ASP A 128 6.61 -9.73 14.54
CA ASP A 128 5.62 -10.58 15.21
C ASP A 128 4.19 -10.00 15.26
N THR A 129 4.01 -8.68 15.23
CA THR A 129 2.68 -8.08 15.52
C THR A 129 2.21 -6.96 14.64
N LEU A 130 3.10 -6.16 14.08
CA LEU A 130 2.73 -5.39 12.91
C LEU A 130 2.95 -6.34 11.74
N LYS A 131 1.98 -7.23 11.52
CA LYS A 131 1.75 -7.66 10.15
C LYS A 131 1.52 -6.37 9.37
N SER A 132 2.57 -5.81 8.77
CA SER A 132 2.50 -4.71 7.82
C SER A 132 1.86 -5.27 6.55
N ILE A 133 0.67 -5.87 6.72
CA ILE A 133 -0.18 -6.30 5.64
C ILE A 133 -0.64 -5.02 5.01
N ARG A 134 0.02 -4.64 3.93
CA ARG A 134 -0.45 -3.60 3.05
C ARG A 134 -1.44 -4.25 2.11
N SER A 135 -2.53 -3.54 1.84
CA SER A 135 -3.47 -3.90 0.80
C SER A 135 -3.34 -2.89 -0.34
N GLN A 136 -3.30 -3.39 -1.57
CA GLN A 136 -3.37 -2.56 -2.77
C GLN A 136 -4.48 -3.06 -3.66
N GLU A 137 -5.30 -2.12 -4.13
CA GLU A 137 -6.29 -2.39 -5.16
C GLU A 137 -5.63 -2.17 -6.53
N LEU A 138 -5.64 -3.22 -7.35
CA LEU A 138 -4.93 -3.27 -8.61
C LEU A 138 -5.82 -3.93 -9.66
N THR A 139 -5.70 -3.49 -10.91
CA THR A 139 -6.37 -4.16 -12.04
C THR A 139 -5.40 -5.08 -12.74
N VAL A 140 -5.79 -6.34 -12.97
CA VAL A 140 -4.95 -7.28 -13.73
C VAL A 140 -4.91 -6.84 -15.20
N PRO A 141 -3.73 -6.54 -15.77
CA PRO A 141 -3.61 -6.08 -17.15
C PRO A 141 -3.87 -7.22 -18.14
N LEU A 142 -4.03 -6.87 -19.42
CA LEU A 142 -4.20 -7.84 -20.51
C LEU A 142 -3.04 -8.85 -20.62
N SER A 143 -1.85 -8.48 -20.15
CA SER A 143 -0.66 -9.35 -20.11
C SER A 143 -0.71 -10.41 -19.01
N LEU A 144 -1.70 -10.35 -18.10
CA LEU A 144 -1.84 -11.25 -16.94
C LEU A 144 -0.64 -11.21 -15.97
N THR A 145 0.14 -10.13 -16.00
CA THR A 145 1.34 -9.96 -15.18
C THR A 145 1.31 -8.62 -14.44
N LEU A 146 1.62 -8.63 -13.14
CA LEU A 146 1.66 -7.43 -12.33
C LEU A 146 3.01 -7.32 -11.61
N THR A 147 3.62 -6.14 -11.62
CA THR A 147 4.90 -5.90 -10.94
C THR A 147 4.72 -5.87 -9.42
N MET A 148 5.59 -6.57 -8.69
CA MET A 148 5.57 -6.59 -7.24
C MET A 148 5.86 -5.19 -6.66
N PRO A 149 5.19 -4.80 -5.55
CA PRO A 149 5.56 -3.59 -4.80
C PRO A 149 7.02 -3.65 -4.32
N GLN A 150 7.68 -2.50 -4.22
CA GLN A 150 9.11 -2.44 -3.85
C GLN A 150 9.40 -2.95 -2.43
N ASP A 151 8.44 -2.82 -1.53
CA ASP A 151 8.53 -3.23 -0.12
C ASP A 151 7.96 -4.64 0.12
N TYR A 152 7.66 -5.39 -0.95
CA TYR A 152 7.07 -6.72 -0.87
C TYR A 152 8.05 -7.76 -0.29
N VAL A 153 7.62 -8.44 0.78
CA VAL A 153 8.35 -9.57 1.38
C VAL A 153 7.66 -10.89 1.10
N ASN A 154 6.35 -10.96 1.33
CA ASN A 154 5.58 -12.17 1.14
C ASN A 154 4.11 -11.85 0.91
N TYR A 155 3.37 -12.70 0.20
CA TYR A 155 1.93 -12.55 0.04
C TYR A 155 1.21 -13.06 1.28
N VAL A 156 0.07 -12.44 1.58
CA VAL A 156 -0.90 -12.96 2.54
C VAL A 156 -2.10 -13.52 1.80
N ARG A 157 -2.64 -12.74 0.85
CA ARG A 157 -3.81 -13.13 0.09
C ARG A 157 -3.94 -12.32 -1.20
N PHE A 158 -4.39 -12.99 -2.25
CA PHE A 158 -4.95 -12.34 -3.42
C PHE A 158 -6.45 -12.58 -3.44
N SER A 159 -7.23 -11.53 -3.71
CA SER A 159 -8.68 -11.66 -3.88
C SER A 159 -9.13 -10.85 -5.09
N TRP A 160 -10.06 -11.35 -5.89
CA TRP A 160 -10.75 -10.51 -6.87
C TRP A 160 -12.06 -9.98 -6.28
N VAL A 161 -12.47 -8.80 -6.71
CA VAL A 161 -13.68 -8.13 -6.23
C VAL A 161 -14.77 -8.26 -7.28
N ASP A 162 -15.95 -8.72 -6.88
CA ASP A 162 -17.10 -8.78 -7.77
C ASP A 162 -17.86 -7.45 -7.88
N LYS A 163 -18.89 -7.42 -8.72
CA LYS A 163 -19.71 -6.22 -8.92
C LYS A 163 -20.48 -5.78 -7.64
N MET A 164 -20.59 -6.66 -6.66
CA MET A 164 -21.23 -6.38 -5.37
C MET A 164 -20.21 -5.96 -4.29
N GLY A 165 -18.92 -5.90 -4.63
CA GLY A 165 -17.85 -5.59 -3.68
C GLY A 165 -17.41 -6.77 -2.82
N VAL A 166 -17.87 -8.00 -3.13
CA VAL A 166 -17.49 -9.20 -2.36
C VAL A 166 -16.13 -9.70 -2.85
N GLN A 167 -15.25 -9.97 -1.88
CA GLN A 167 -13.92 -10.53 -2.12
C GLN A 167 -13.99 -12.04 -2.30
N HIS A 168 -13.36 -12.53 -3.36
CA HIS A 168 -13.21 -13.95 -3.64
C HIS A 168 -11.73 -14.29 -3.73
N THR A 169 -11.25 -15.16 -2.82
CA THR A 169 -9.83 -15.54 -2.72
C THR A 169 -9.35 -16.24 -4.00
N ILE A 170 -8.24 -15.76 -4.55
CA ILE A 170 -7.50 -16.36 -5.65
C ILE A 170 -6.46 -17.32 -5.06
N PHE A 171 -6.31 -18.50 -5.65
CA PHE A 171 -5.45 -19.55 -5.11
C PHE A 171 -4.08 -19.61 -5.81
N PRO A 172 -3.00 -20.01 -5.11
CA PRO A 172 -1.70 -20.19 -5.74
C PRO A 172 -1.72 -21.40 -6.68
N ALA A 173 -1.09 -21.28 -7.84
CA ALA A 173 -1.01 -22.36 -8.83
C ALA A 173 0.19 -23.29 -8.61
N ASN A 174 0.83 -23.25 -7.44
CA ASN A 174 2.14 -23.90 -7.17
C ASN A 174 2.17 -25.40 -7.49
N GLU A 175 1.05 -26.11 -7.37
CA GLU A 175 0.93 -27.54 -7.68
C GLU A 175 0.52 -27.84 -9.13
N LEU A 176 0.15 -26.81 -9.90
CA LEU A 176 -0.43 -26.92 -11.24
C LEU A 176 0.53 -26.48 -12.33
N THR A 177 1.32 -25.45 -12.04
CA THR A 177 2.29 -24.89 -12.98
C THR A 177 3.37 -24.13 -12.22
N LEU A 178 4.51 -23.97 -12.85
CA LEU A 178 5.61 -23.15 -12.35
C LEU A 178 6.17 -22.32 -13.50
N ARG A 179 6.72 -21.15 -13.17
CA ARG A 179 7.53 -20.39 -14.11
C ARG A 179 8.98 -20.85 -13.97
N PRO A 180 9.57 -21.48 -14.99
CA PRO A 180 10.91 -22.03 -14.88
C PRO A 180 11.93 -20.89 -14.69
N TYR A 181 12.93 -21.15 -13.83
CA TYR A 181 13.96 -20.15 -13.51
C TYR A 181 14.85 -19.82 -14.73
N ALA A 182 15.08 -20.81 -15.60
CA ALA A 182 15.82 -20.66 -16.85
C ALA A 182 15.10 -21.44 -17.96
N THR A 183 15.16 -20.92 -19.18
CA THR A 183 14.59 -21.54 -20.38
C THR A 183 15.67 -21.68 -21.45
N PRO A 184 16.71 -22.50 -21.21
CA PRO A 184 17.81 -22.63 -22.15
C PRO A 184 17.32 -23.16 -23.49
N THR A 185 17.84 -22.59 -24.58
CA THR A 185 17.68 -23.13 -25.92
C THR A 185 18.35 -24.50 -25.98
N GLN A 186 17.65 -25.48 -26.54
CA GLN A 186 18.19 -26.80 -26.81
C GLN A 186 18.32 -27.02 -28.31
N ALA A 187 19.43 -27.63 -28.73
CA ALA A 187 19.58 -28.17 -30.08
C ALA A 187 18.82 -29.49 -30.23
N ASP A 188 18.69 -29.98 -31.47
CA ASP A 188 17.96 -31.22 -31.78
C ASP A 188 18.56 -32.47 -31.11
N ASP A 189 19.83 -32.40 -30.71
CA ASP A 189 20.54 -33.44 -29.96
C ASP A 189 20.34 -33.35 -28.44
N GLY A 190 19.57 -32.35 -27.96
CA GLY A 190 19.29 -32.09 -26.55
C GLY A 190 20.38 -31.30 -25.81
N SER A 191 21.45 -30.88 -26.48
CA SER A 191 22.49 -30.03 -25.89
C SER A 191 22.00 -28.58 -25.70
N ILE A 192 22.49 -27.90 -24.66
CA ILE A 192 22.15 -26.49 -24.42
C ILE A 192 22.99 -25.60 -25.34
N VAL A 193 22.33 -24.71 -26.07
CA VAL A 193 22.99 -23.77 -26.98
C VAL A 193 23.51 -22.55 -26.19
N GLN A 194 24.81 -22.30 -26.30
CA GLN A 194 25.48 -21.15 -25.70
C GLN A 194 25.82 -20.08 -26.75
N ASP A 195 25.90 -18.83 -26.32
CA ASP A 195 26.39 -17.72 -27.13
C ASP A 195 27.92 -17.69 -27.19
N SER A 196 28.49 -16.70 -27.92
CA SER A 196 29.94 -16.52 -28.04
C SER A 196 30.66 -16.13 -26.74
N ASN A 197 29.91 -15.93 -25.66
CA ASN A 197 30.39 -15.52 -24.34
C ASN A 197 30.18 -16.63 -23.30
N ASP A 198 29.95 -17.88 -23.75
CA ASP A 198 29.67 -19.07 -22.92
C ASP A 198 28.43 -18.91 -22.03
N SER A 199 27.50 -18.02 -22.40
CA SER A 199 26.21 -17.86 -21.73
C SER A 199 25.14 -18.69 -22.41
N ASN A 200 24.30 -19.38 -21.63
CA ASN A 200 23.18 -20.13 -22.20
C ASN A 200 22.18 -19.17 -22.84
N THR A 201 21.87 -19.40 -24.12
CA THR A 201 20.82 -18.65 -24.81
C THR A 201 19.44 -19.04 -24.24
N GLU A 202 18.54 -18.07 -24.04
CA GLU A 202 17.20 -18.32 -23.49
C GLU A 202 16.09 -18.16 -24.54
N LEU A 203 15.10 -19.04 -24.49
CA LEU A 203 13.86 -18.98 -25.29
C LEU A 203 12.68 -18.46 -24.46
N THR A 204 11.60 -18.09 -25.14
CA THR A 204 10.33 -17.80 -24.47
C THR A 204 9.77 -19.09 -23.84
N SER A 205 9.35 -19.01 -22.58
CA SER A 205 8.80 -20.15 -21.84
C SER A 205 7.50 -20.68 -22.48
N GLN A 206 7.57 -21.90 -23.03
CA GLN A 206 6.41 -22.60 -23.58
C GLN A 206 5.37 -22.91 -22.50
N THR A 207 5.79 -23.24 -21.28
CA THR A 207 4.88 -23.54 -20.16
C THR A 207 4.08 -22.30 -19.75
N THR A 208 4.72 -21.13 -19.73
CA THR A 208 4.06 -19.86 -19.43
C THR A 208 3.10 -19.44 -20.55
N ALA A 209 3.49 -19.61 -21.81
CA ALA A 209 2.62 -19.34 -22.95
C ALA A 209 1.38 -20.24 -22.94
N ALA A 210 1.56 -21.55 -22.72
CA ALA A 210 0.48 -22.51 -22.60
C ALA A 210 -0.47 -22.16 -21.44
N TRP A 211 0.06 -21.83 -20.26
CA TRP A 211 -0.73 -21.43 -19.10
C TRP A 211 -1.58 -20.19 -19.36
N ASN A 212 -0.98 -19.14 -19.94
CA ASN A 212 -1.67 -17.88 -20.24
C ASN A 212 -2.80 -18.07 -21.27
N SER A 213 -2.63 -18.99 -22.22
CA SER A 213 -3.64 -19.33 -23.25
C SER A 213 -4.71 -20.33 -22.77
N ASN A 214 -4.49 -20.98 -21.62
CA ASN A 214 -5.38 -22.02 -21.12
C ASN A 214 -6.74 -21.45 -20.69
N ASN A 215 -7.79 -22.29 -20.71
CA ASN A 215 -9.09 -21.99 -20.12
C ASN A 215 -9.18 -22.63 -18.71
N PRO A 216 -9.19 -21.85 -17.63
CA PRO A 216 -9.20 -22.35 -16.25
C PRO A 216 -10.39 -23.27 -15.91
N ARG A 217 -11.48 -23.19 -16.69
CA ARG A 217 -12.64 -24.09 -16.52
C ARG A 217 -12.31 -25.56 -16.81
N LYS A 218 -11.30 -25.83 -17.66
CA LYS A 218 -10.80 -27.19 -17.93
C LYS A 218 -10.19 -27.83 -16.67
N LEU A 219 -9.65 -27.00 -15.78
CA LEU A 219 -9.03 -27.44 -14.54
C LEU A 219 -10.03 -27.57 -13.39
N SER A 220 -10.97 -26.62 -13.27
CA SER A 220 -11.92 -26.61 -12.16
C SER A 220 -13.13 -27.53 -12.33
N GLY A 221 -13.21 -28.24 -13.46
CA GLY A 221 -14.38 -29.05 -13.81
C GLY A 221 -15.65 -28.22 -14.01
N ALA A 222 -15.51 -26.89 -14.17
CA ALA A 222 -16.61 -25.99 -14.44
C ALA A 222 -17.16 -26.20 -15.86
N PHE A 223 -18.41 -25.81 -16.07
CA PHE A 223 -19.09 -25.96 -17.37
C PHE A 223 -18.28 -25.31 -18.50
N LEU A 224 -17.89 -26.11 -19.49
CA LEU A 224 -17.24 -25.64 -20.71
C LEU A 224 -18.32 -25.30 -21.73
N ASN A 225 -18.52 -24.01 -21.98
CA ASN A 225 -19.32 -23.57 -23.12
C ASN A 225 -18.41 -23.50 -24.36
N ASP A 226 -18.16 -24.65 -24.99
CA ASP A 226 -17.36 -24.71 -26.23
C ASP A 226 -18.27 -24.48 -27.43
N TYR A 227 -18.23 -23.27 -27.98
CA TYR A 227 -19.00 -22.90 -29.17
C TYR A 227 -18.51 -23.60 -30.45
N ASN A 228 -17.39 -24.34 -30.42
CA ASN A 228 -16.89 -25.10 -31.58
C ASN A 228 -17.52 -26.49 -31.70
N VAL A 229 -18.37 -26.90 -30.77
CA VAL A 229 -19.11 -28.15 -30.83
C VAL A 229 -20.56 -27.84 -31.21
N ALA A 230 -20.89 -27.98 -32.50
CA ALA A 230 -22.21 -27.73 -33.07
C ALA A 230 -23.24 -28.85 -32.75
N ASP A 231 -22.99 -29.67 -31.72
CA ASP A 231 -23.85 -30.79 -31.37
C ASP A 231 -24.72 -30.46 -30.16
N LEU A 232 -25.98 -30.14 -30.44
CA LEU A 232 -27.02 -29.89 -29.43
C LEU A 232 -27.25 -31.12 -28.54
N TYR A 233 -26.85 -32.32 -28.98
CA TYR A 233 -27.08 -33.59 -28.28
C TYR A 233 -25.93 -34.05 -27.38
N TRP A 234 -24.74 -33.45 -27.47
CA TRP A 234 -23.65 -33.67 -26.49
C TRP A 234 -23.90 -32.94 -25.16
N GLN A 235 -24.98 -32.17 -25.06
CA GLN A 235 -25.39 -31.46 -23.84
C GLN A 235 -26.04 -32.37 -22.78
N ASN A 236 -26.10 -33.69 -23.01
CA ASN A 236 -26.99 -34.58 -22.29
C ASN A 236 -26.27 -35.42 -21.22
N TYR A 237 -26.86 -35.40 -20.02
CA TYR A 237 -26.55 -36.14 -18.79
C TYR A 237 -25.72 -35.42 -17.71
N TYR A 238 -24.50 -34.93 -17.99
CA TYR A 238 -23.66 -34.34 -16.93
C TYR A 238 -23.78 -32.81 -16.76
N ASN A 239 -24.46 -32.12 -17.67
CA ASN A 239 -24.54 -30.65 -17.68
C ASN A 239 -25.56 -30.08 -16.67
N ASN A 240 -26.59 -30.85 -16.30
CA ASN A 240 -27.60 -30.42 -15.32
C ASN A 240 -27.24 -30.78 -13.86
N ALA A 241 -26.10 -31.46 -13.65
CA ALA A 241 -25.63 -31.92 -12.35
C ALA A 241 -24.79 -30.86 -11.60
N LEU A 242 -25.17 -29.58 -11.70
CA LEU A 242 -24.55 -28.51 -10.92
C LEU A 242 -24.70 -28.82 -9.42
N GLY A 243 -23.58 -29.12 -8.76
CA GLY A 243 -23.55 -29.50 -7.34
C GLY A 243 -23.78 -30.98 -7.03
N GLN A 244 -23.97 -31.84 -8.04
CA GLN A 244 -24.18 -33.29 -7.87
C GLN A 244 -22.97 -34.13 -8.32
N ARG A 245 -21.82 -33.47 -8.56
CA ARG A 245 -20.56 -34.12 -8.92
C ARG A 245 -19.78 -34.50 -7.67
N TYR A 246 -19.77 -35.78 -7.34
CA TYR A 246 -18.98 -36.36 -6.26
C TYR A 246 -17.57 -36.72 -6.74
N GLY A 247 -16.56 -36.64 -5.86
CA GLY A 247 -15.17 -37.04 -6.17
C GLY A 247 -14.30 -35.96 -6.83
N LEU A 248 -14.78 -34.72 -6.93
CA LEU A 248 -13.98 -33.58 -7.36
C LEU A 248 -12.92 -33.23 -6.31
N ASN A 249 -11.70 -32.86 -6.74
CA ASN A 249 -10.68 -32.34 -5.84
C ASN A 249 -11.08 -30.91 -5.40
N PRO A 250 -11.37 -30.66 -4.10
CA PRO A 250 -11.76 -29.34 -3.62
C PRO A 250 -10.72 -28.24 -3.88
N GLN A 251 -9.43 -28.61 -3.97
CA GLN A 251 -8.35 -27.65 -4.21
C GLN A 251 -8.45 -27.03 -5.60
N THR A 252 -8.73 -27.82 -6.64
CA THR A 252 -8.78 -27.34 -8.02
C THR A 252 -10.17 -26.90 -8.47
N SER A 253 -11.22 -27.40 -7.80
CA SER A 253 -12.62 -27.19 -8.17
C SER A 253 -13.16 -25.83 -7.70
N GLN A 254 -12.58 -24.75 -8.24
CA GLN A 254 -12.87 -23.36 -7.89
C GLN A 254 -12.95 -22.45 -9.14
N ARG A 255 -13.68 -21.33 -9.03
CA ARG A 255 -13.90 -20.36 -10.13
C ARG A 255 -13.21 -19.01 -9.94
N ASN A 256 -12.42 -18.90 -8.87
CA ASN A 256 -11.80 -17.68 -8.39
C ASN A 256 -10.42 -17.42 -9.01
N GLY A 257 -9.95 -18.31 -9.88
CA GLY A 257 -8.70 -18.14 -10.62
C GLY A 257 -7.47 -18.54 -9.82
N TRP A 258 -6.32 -18.35 -10.45
CA TRP A 258 -5.02 -18.79 -9.96
C TRP A 258 -3.97 -17.70 -10.13
N PHE A 259 -3.00 -17.66 -9.22
CA PHE A 259 -1.83 -16.80 -9.35
C PHE A 259 -0.52 -17.57 -9.17
N ILE A 260 0.57 -17.02 -9.71
CA ILE A 260 1.93 -17.55 -9.64
C ILE A 260 2.84 -16.40 -9.26
N ILE A 261 3.84 -16.68 -8.43
CA ILE A 261 4.86 -15.71 -8.05
C ILE A 261 6.10 -15.98 -8.90
N ASP A 262 6.58 -14.97 -9.61
CA ASP A 262 7.80 -14.98 -10.39
C ASP A 262 8.85 -14.12 -9.69
N ASP A 263 9.59 -14.74 -8.77
CA ASP A 263 10.61 -14.06 -7.97
C ASP A 263 11.79 -13.57 -8.83
N ARG A 264 12.04 -14.19 -10.00
CA ARG A 264 13.11 -13.76 -10.92
C ARG A 264 12.79 -12.41 -11.55
N LYS A 265 11.55 -12.21 -12.00
CA LYS A 265 11.12 -10.96 -12.65
C LYS A 265 10.53 -9.96 -11.67
N GLY A 266 10.32 -10.34 -10.40
CA GLY A 266 9.60 -9.52 -9.43
C GLY A 266 8.16 -9.26 -9.90
N GLN A 267 7.49 -10.28 -10.43
CA GLN A 267 6.13 -10.17 -10.98
C GLN A 267 5.19 -11.25 -10.46
N PHE A 268 3.91 -10.92 -10.35
CA PHE A 268 2.83 -11.88 -10.20
C PHE A 268 2.27 -12.25 -11.57
N GLY A 269 1.99 -13.53 -11.78
CA GLY A 269 1.26 -14.06 -12.93
C GLY A 269 -0.14 -14.47 -12.53
N PHE A 270 -1.11 -14.26 -13.42
CA PHE A 270 -2.51 -14.63 -13.18
C PHE A 270 -3.03 -15.57 -14.28
N SER A 271 -4.05 -16.36 -13.93
CA SER A 271 -4.81 -17.11 -14.92
C SER A 271 -5.70 -16.20 -15.77
N SER A 272 -6.04 -16.68 -16.96
CA SER A 272 -6.74 -15.91 -18.00
C SER A 272 -8.16 -15.45 -17.62
N ASP A 273 -8.80 -16.07 -16.63
CA ASP A 273 -10.11 -15.69 -16.10
C ASP A 273 -10.08 -14.46 -15.18
N LEU A 274 -8.88 -14.02 -14.79
CA LEU A 274 -8.66 -12.81 -13.97
C LEU A 274 -8.31 -11.58 -14.82
N LYS A 275 -8.24 -11.72 -16.15
CA LYS A 275 -7.98 -10.62 -17.07
C LYS A 275 -8.96 -9.45 -16.84
N GLU A 276 -8.42 -8.24 -16.70
CA GLU A 276 -9.18 -6.99 -16.45
C GLU A 276 -10.01 -6.97 -15.17
N LYS A 277 -9.86 -7.96 -14.28
CA LYS A 277 -10.53 -7.94 -12.98
C LYS A 277 -9.79 -7.06 -12.00
N LEU A 278 -10.58 -6.42 -11.14
CA LEU A 278 -10.09 -5.72 -9.96
C LEU A 278 -9.68 -6.76 -8.91
N ILE A 279 -8.45 -6.66 -8.44
CA ILE A 279 -7.88 -7.52 -7.42
C ILE A 279 -7.39 -6.69 -6.23
N ILE A 280 -7.43 -7.31 -5.06
CA ILE A 280 -6.84 -6.81 -3.83
C ILE A 280 -5.65 -7.72 -3.52
N LEU A 281 -4.46 -7.13 -3.52
CA LEU A 281 -3.22 -7.76 -3.09
C LEU A 281 -2.97 -7.39 -1.63
N GLU A 282 -3.02 -8.37 -0.75
CA GLU A 282 -2.57 -8.27 0.65
C GLU A 282 -1.20 -8.90 0.78
N TYR A 283 -0.20 -8.12 1.21
CA TYR A 283 1.18 -8.58 1.32
C TYR A 283 1.87 -8.03 2.56
N VAL A 284 2.82 -8.81 3.09
CA VAL A 284 3.73 -8.40 4.15
C VAL A 284 4.76 -7.45 3.55
N SER A 285 4.79 -6.23 4.08
CA SER A 285 5.80 -5.21 3.77
C SER A 285 7.00 -5.35 4.71
N ASP A 286 8.21 -5.10 4.19
CA ASP A 286 9.45 -5.00 4.99
C ASP A 286 9.48 -3.75 5.88
N GLY A 287 8.48 -2.86 5.74
CA GLY A 287 8.36 -1.63 6.50
C GLY A 287 9.38 -0.57 6.09
N ASN A 288 10.12 -0.78 5.00
CA ASN A 288 11.13 0.15 4.49
C ASN A 288 10.48 1.24 3.62
N ALA A 289 9.45 1.90 4.16
CA ALA A 289 8.91 3.12 3.56
C ALA A 289 9.65 4.32 4.15
N TYR A 290 10.64 4.82 3.40
CA TYR A 290 11.32 6.11 3.54
C TYR A 290 11.36 6.74 4.95
N ASP A 291 12.55 6.66 5.52
CA ASP A 291 13.07 6.89 6.88
C ASP A 291 12.74 8.23 7.61
N LEU A 292 11.56 8.85 7.48
CA LEU A 292 11.26 10.11 8.21
C LEU A 292 9.92 10.20 8.98
N ASP A 293 8.92 9.37 8.72
CA ASP A 293 7.62 9.44 9.43
C ASP A 293 7.15 8.05 9.91
N LEU A 294 8.05 7.31 10.58
CA LEU A 294 7.71 6.06 11.26
C LEU A 294 6.69 6.35 12.38
N ARG A 295 5.44 5.99 12.12
CA ARG A 295 4.30 6.11 13.03
C ARG A 295 4.21 4.86 13.91
N ILE A 296 4.26 5.05 15.21
CA ILE A 296 4.23 4.00 16.22
C ILE A 296 2.87 4.06 16.91
N PRO A 297 2.12 2.95 17.01
CA PRO A 297 0.90 2.92 17.80
C PRO A 297 1.20 3.28 19.26
N LYS A 298 0.45 4.21 19.87
CA LYS A 298 0.66 4.61 21.28
C LYS A 298 0.62 3.44 22.26
N MET A 299 -0.18 2.43 21.96
CA MET A 299 -0.28 1.19 22.72
C MET A 299 1.02 0.35 22.78
N ALA A 300 1.97 0.60 21.86
CA ALA A 300 3.27 -0.06 21.80
C ALA A 300 4.40 0.77 22.45
N GLU A 301 4.14 2.05 22.77
CA GLU A 301 5.12 3.01 23.27
C GLU A 301 5.80 2.53 24.58
N GLU A 302 5.01 2.12 25.57
CA GLU A 302 5.55 1.61 26.85
C GLU A 302 6.44 0.37 26.67
N ALA A 303 6.08 -0.48 25.70
CA ALA A 303 6.84 -1.68 25.40
C ALA A 303 8.16 -1.32 24.70
N LEU A 304 8.14 -0.31 23.84
CA LEU A 304 9.35 0.21 23.19
C LEU A 304 10.28 0.87 24.21
N TYR A 305 9.76 1.63 25.18
CA TYR A 305 10.58 2.15 26.28
C TYR A 305 11.24 1.03 27.08
N ALA A 306 10.48 0.01 27.48
CA ALA A 306 11.05 -1.13 28.21
C ALA A 306 12.12 -1.88 27.40
N TYR A 307 11.95 -1.95 26.07
CA TYR A 307 12.94 -2.51 25.17
C TYR A 307 14.25 -1.71 25.14
N ILE A 308 14.15 -0.39 25.00
CA ILE A 308 15.31 0.51 24.96
C ILE A 308 16.06 0.45 26.31
N ILE A 309 15.34 0.53 27.44
CA ILE A 309 15.94 0.47 28.79
C ILE A 309 16.73 -0.82 28.97
N TYR A 310 16.13 -1.97 28.64
CA TYR A 310 16.80 -3.25 28.80
C TYR A 310 18.11 -3.32 28.00
N ASN A 311 18.11 -2.91 26.73
CA ASN A 311 19.29 -3.01 25.87
C ASN A 311 20.40 -2.02 26.25
N LEU A 312 20.03 -0.83 26.75
CA LEU A 312 21.00 0.12 27.29
C LEU A 312 21.62 -0.39 28.60
N LEU A 313 20.82 -0.92 29.51
CA LEU A 313 21.32 -1.42 30.80
C LEU A 313 22.12 -2.72 30.67
N SER A 314 21.78 -3.60 29.71
CA SER A 314 22.52 -4.85 29.48
C SER A 314 23.91 -4.63 28.90
N THR A 315 24.12 -3.52 28.20
CA THR A 315 25.42 -3.13 27.61
C THR A 315 26.21 -2.18 28.50
N SER A 316 25.56 -1.53 29.47
CA SER A 316 26.21 -0.60 30.40
C SER A 316 27.09 -1.32 31.42
N SER A 317 28.32 -0.85 31.57
CA SER A 317 29.20 -1.26 32.67
C SER A 317 28.70 -0.70 34.00
N GLY A 318 28.80 -1.48 35.09
CA GLY A 318 28.48 -1.03 36.45
C GLY A 318 27.02 -1.22 36.89
N VAL A 319 26.16 -1.77 36.03
CA VAL A 319 24.80 -2.17 36.41
C VAL A 319 24.84 -3.60 36.97
N GLN A 320 24.20 -3.81 38.13
CA GLN A 320 24.12 -5.14 38.74
C GLN A 320 23.21 -6.07 37.93
N GLU A 321 23.61 -7.33 37.77
CA GLU A 321 22.91 -8.33 36.96
C GLU A 321 21.43 -8.48 37.35
N TYR A 322 21.09 -8.36 38.64
CA TYR A 322 19.69 -8.46 39.07
C TYR A 322 18.80 -7.35 38.47
N VAL A 323 19.36 -6.15 38.26
CA VAL A 323 18.65 -5.02 37.65
C VAL A 323 18.39 -5.34 36.17
N VAL A 324 19.41 -5.85 35.47
CA VAL A 324 19.30 -6.29 34.08
C VAL A 324 18.24 -7.38 33.93
N GLN A 325 18.24 -8.38 34.82
CA GLN A 325 17.24 -9.46 34.82
C GLN A 325 15.83 -8.95 35.11
N ARG A 326 15.66 -7.97 36.01
CA ARG A 326 14.36 -7.33 36.25
C ARG A 326 13.83 -6.67 34.99
N PHE A 327 14.64 -5.85 34.31
CA PHE A 327 14.23 -5.18 33.08
C PHE A 327 14.05 -6.15 31.90
N LYS A 328 14.77 -7.27 31.88
CA LYS A 328 14.52 -8.36 30.92
C LYS A 328 13.10 -8.93 31.07
N ARG A 329 12.67 -9.20 32.30
CA ARG A 329 11.32 -9.70 32.60
C ARG A 329 10.25 -8.65 32.28
N GLU A 330 10.50 -7.40 32.65
CA GLU A 330 9.61 -6.28 32.36
C GLU A 330 9.43 -6.04 30.86
N LYS A 331 10.54 -6.04 30.10
CA LYS A 331 10.54 -6.01 28.63
C LYS A 331 9.64 -7.11 28.07
N SER A 332 9.89 -8.37 28.41
CA SER A 332 9.11 -9.50 27.87
C SER A 332 7.61 -9.39 28.18
N ALA A 333 7.25 -8.97 29.40
CA ALA A 333 5.85 -8.79 29.78
C ALA A 333 5.17 -7.65 29.00
N LYS A 334 5.81 -6.48 28.93
CA LYS A 334 5.26 -5.32 28.19
C LYS A 334 5.21 -5.58 26.69
N LEU A 335 6.23 -6.24 26.12
CA LEU A 335 6.22 -6.71 24.74
C LEU A 335 4.99 -7.59 24.49
N ARG A 336 4.81 -8.67 25.27
CA ARG A 336 3.65 -9.57 25.11
C ARG A 336 2.31 -8.84 25.21
N ASN A 337 2.17 -7.90 26.13
CA ASN A 337 0.94 -7.13 26.28
C ASN A 337 0.69 -6.20 25.09
N ALA A 338 1.72 -5.47 24.62
CA ALA A 338 1.61 -4.66 23.41
C ALA A 338 1.24 -5.51 22.20
N LYS A 339 1.83 -6.72 22.09
CA LYS A 339 1.51 -7.68 21.05
C LYS A 339 0.04 -8.09 21.03
N ILE A 340 -0.52 -8.46 22.19
CA ILE A 340 -1.94 -8.82 22.32
C ILE A 340 -2.83 -7.64 21.96
N ARG A 341 -2.50 -6.44 22.45
CA ARG A 341 -3.27 -5.23 22.17
C ARG A 341 -3.26 -4.91 20.66
N LEU A 342 -2.10 -5.00 20.00
CA LEU A 342 -1.93 -4.69 18.57
C LEU A 342 -2.65 -5.68 17.65
N SER A 343 -2.71 -6.95 18.05
CA SER A 343 -3.30 -8.04 17.25
C SER A 343 -4.82 -7.89 17.03
N ASN A 344 -5.49 -6.94 17.70
CA ASN A 344 -6.94 -6.65 17.55
C ASN A 344 -7.81 -7.93 17.50
N ILE A 345 -7.52 -8.89 18.38
CA ILE A 345 -8.23 -10.17 18.42
C ILE A 345 -9.63 -9.92 18.99
N LYS A 346 -10.62 -9.95 18.10
CA LYS A 346 -12.03 -9.80 18.42
C LYS A 346 -12.65 -11.16 18.74
N LEU A 347 -12.82 -11.45 20.03
CA LEU A 347 -13.32 -12.74 20.52
C LEU A 347 -14.73 -13.07 19.98
N ASP A 348 -15.58 -12.07 19.79
CA ASP A 348 -16.91 -12.18 19.20
C ASP A 348 -16.87 -12.71 17.76
N GLN A 349 -15.93 -12.23 16.94
CA GLN A 349 -15.76 -12.70 15.56
C GLN A 349 -15.27 -14.15 15.51
N ILE A 350 -14.35 -14.51 16.41
CA ILE A 350 -13.87 -15.88 16.56
C ILE A 350 -15.03 -16.81 16.95
N VAL A 351 -15.84 -16.42 17.94
CA VAL A 351 -17.00 -17.20 18.40
C VAL A 351 -18.02 -17.39 17.27
N GLN A 352 -18.24 -16.39 16.40
CA GLN A 352 -19.17 -16.50 15.27
C GLN A 352 -18.76 -17.60 14.27
N VAL A 353 -17.46 -17.71 13.95
CA VAL A 353 -16.95 -18.74 13.04
C VAL A 353 -17.11 -20.14 13.66
N PHE A 354 -16.85 -20.27 14.96
CA PHE A 354 -16.97 -21.55 15.66
C PHE A 354 -18.41 -21.98 15.95
N ARG A 355 -19.38 -21.05 15.98
CA ARG A 355 -20.79 -21.34 16.31
C ARG A 355 -21.47 -22.36 15.39
N ASN A 356 -21.01 -22.49 14.15
CA ASN A 356 -21.58 -23.40 13.15
C ASN A 356 -20.73 -24.66 12.88
N GLN A 357 -19.55 -24.79 13.49
CA GLN A 357 -18.67 -25.94 13.25
C GLN A 357 -19.08 -27.19 14.05
N SER A 358 -19.87 -27.03 15.12
CA SER A 358 -20.39 -28.14 15.92
C SER A 358 -21.82 -28.54 15.51
N LYS A 359 -22.08 -28.81 14.22
CA LYS A 359 -23.23 -29.65 13.86
C LYS A 359 -22.78 -31.10 13.95
N TRP A 360 -23.13 -31.78 15.05
CA TRP A 360 -23.06 -33.23 15.09
C TRP A 360 -23.94 -33.78 13.96
N ILE A 361 -23.31 -34.42 12.97
CA ILE A 361 -24.02 -35.28 12.02
C ILE A 361 -24.48 -36.48 12.86
N LYS A 362 -25.75 -36.48 13.26
CA LYS A 362 -26.40 -37.68 13.78
C LYS A 362 -26.58 -38.61 12.58
N TYR A 363 -25.93 -39.77 12.63
CA TYR A 363 -26.14 -40.87 11.68
C TYR A 363 -27.53 -41.48 11.85
#